data_AF-A0A848H4I9-F1
#
_entry.id   AF-A0A848H4I9-F1
#
_cell.length_a   1.000
_cell.length_b   1.000
_cell.length_c   1.000
_cell.angle_alpha   90.00
_cell.angle_beta   90.00
_cell.angle_gamma   90.00
#
_symmetry.space_group_name_H-M   'P 1'
#
loop_
_entity.id
_entity.type
_entity.pdbx_description
1 polymer ?
#
loop_
_entity_poly.entity_id
_entity_poly.type
_entity_poly.pdbx_seq_one_letter_code
_entity_poly.pdbx_strand_id
1 'polypeptide(L)' 'MTLDQYNEAVKKIVSEQQKIAQTTAQLAMSGQASPTNPQFMTLMTSQWGLVQQVMKLNTDLMMGVMAPPKM' A
#
# COMPACT_ATOMS: atom_id res chain seq x y z
N MET A 1 -6.31 16.07 6.70
CA MET A 1 -5.27 15.17 7.27
C MET A 1 -4.12 16.05 7.74
N THR A 2 -3.54 15.81 8.91
CA THR A 2 -2.32 16.52 9.31
C THR A 2 -1.09 15.88 8.66
N LEU A 3 0.05 16.57 8.65
CA LEU A 3 1.32 16.01 8.17
C LEU A 3 1.70 14.73 8.92
N ASP A 4 1.43 14.66 10.23
CA ASP A 4 1.69 13.48 11.05
C ASP A 4 0.82 12.29 10.62
N GLN A 5 -0.47 12.53 10.37
CA GLN A 5 -1.38 11.49 9.88
C GLN A 5 -0.98 10.98 8.49
N TYR A 6 -0.47 11.86 7.63
CA TYR A 6 0.08 11.48 6.33
C TYR A 6 1.32 10.60 6.49
N ASN A 7 2.26 11.02 7.34
CA ASN A 7 3.49 10.25 7.59
C ASN A 7 3.19 8.86 8.14
N GLU A 8 2.23 8.74 9.06
CA GLU A 8 1.78 7.44 9.56
C GLU A 8 1.10 6.60 8.47
N ALA A 9 0.29 7.22 7.60
CA ALA A 9 -0.30 6.52 6.46
C ALA A 9 0.77 6.01 5.48
N VAL A 10 1.79 6.81 5.17
CA VAL A 10 2.93 6.38 4.33
C VAL A 10 3.69 5.23 4.97
N LYS A 11 4.03 5.32 6.26
CA LYS A 11 4.73 4.23 6.98
C LYS A 11 3.95 2.93 6.91
N LYS A 12 2.62 3.01 7.09
CA LYS A 12 1.74 1.84 7.00
C LYS A 12 1.75 1.23 5.60
N ILE A 13 1.62 2.06 4.55
CA ILE A 13 1.69 1.62 3.15
C ILE A 13 3.01 0.89 2.87
N VAL A 14 4.14 1.46 3.31
CA VAL A 14 5.47 0.85 3.11
C VAL A 14 5.58 -0.50 3.82
N SER A 15 5.12 -0.59 5.07
CA SER A 15 5.11 -1.85 5.83
C SER A 15 4.27 -2.94 5.16
N GLU A 16 3.07 -2.59 4.70
CA GLU A 16 2.19 -3.51 3.97
C GLU A 16 2.80 -3.94 2.63
N GLN A 17 3.46 -3.03 1.90
CA GLN A 17 4.16 -3.34 0.66
C GLN A 17 5.33 -4.31 0.89
N GLN A 18 6.09 -4.15 1.97
CA GLN A 18 7.16 -5.08 2.35
C GLN A 18 6.62 -6.48 2.65
N LYS A 19 5.49 -6.58 3.36
CA LYS A 19 4.83 -7.86 3.64
C LYS A 19 4.38 -8.54 2.34
N ILE A 20 3.76 -7.79 1.44
CA ILE A 20 3.36 -8.29 0.12
C ILE A 20 4.58 -8.77 -0.67
N ALA A 21 5.68 -8.01 -0.69
CA ALA A 21 6.89 -8.42 -1.38
C ALA A 21 7.46 -9.74 -0.83
N GLN A 22 7.53 -9.89 0.50
CA GLN A 22 8.00 -11.13 1.13
C GLN A 22 7.13 -12.34 0.79
N THR A 23 5.80 -12.21 0.90
CA THR A 23 4.89 -13.31 0.58
C THR A 23 4.89 -13.63 -0.92
N THR A 24 5.03 -12.63 -1.79
CA THR A 24 5.18 -12.84 -3.24
C THR A 24 6.45 -13.64 -3.54
N ALA A 25 7.57 -13.27 -2.91
CA ALA A 25 8.83 -13.99 -3.08
C ALA A 25 8.72 -15.45 -2.62
N GLN A 26 8.05 -15.72 -1.49
CA GLN A 26 7.79 -17.08 -1.02
C GLN A 26 6.98 -17.90 -2.02
N LEU A 27 5.89 -17.32 -2.57
CA LEU A 27 5.08 -17.96 -3.60
C LEU A 27 5.85 -18.16 -4.91
N ALA A 28 6.71 -17.22 -5.29
CA ALA A 28 7.54 -17.33 -6.48
C ALA A 28 8.57 -18.47 -6.34
N MET A 29 9.24 -18.55 -5.19
CA MET A 29 10.21 -19.63 -4.90
C MET A 29 9.57 -21.02 -4.87
N SER A 30 8.29 -21.13 -4.48
CA SER A 30 7.54 -22.39 -4.50
C SER A 30 6.85 -22.69 -5.84
N GLY A 31 7.00 -21.83 -6.86
CA GLY A 31 6.32 -21.98 -8.15
C GLY A 31 4.81 -21.71 -8.11
N GLN A 32 4.33 -21.09 -7.03
CA GLN A 32 2.91 -20.84 -6.75
C GLN A 32 2.48 -19.38 -7.01
N ALA A 33 3.37 -18.51 -7.48
CA ALA A 33 3.05 -17.16 -7.92
C ALA A 33 2.28 -17.17 -9.26
N SER A 34 1.04 -17.66 -9.21
CA SER A 34 0.15 -17.85 -10.37
C SER A 34 -1.23 -17.28 -10.09
N PRO A 35 -1.92 -16.67 -11.09
CA PRO A 35 -3.31 -16.24 -10.97
C PRO A 35 -4.30 -17.36 -10.60
N THR A 36 -3.91 -18.62 -10.78
CA THR A 36 -4.72 -19.78 -10.37
C THR A 36 -4.56 -20.13 -8.89
N ASN A 37 -3.57 -19.57 -8.19
CA ASN A 37 -3.36 -19.78 -6.77
C ASN A 37 -4.19 -18.75 -5.96
N PRO A 38 -5.10 -19.18 -5.07
CA PRO A 38 -5.94 -18.27 -4.29
C PRO A 38 -5.16 -17.32 -3.36
N GLN A 39 -4.01 -17.77 -2.83
CA GLN A 39 -3.15 -16.93 -1.99
C GLN A 39 -2.48 -15.84 -2.82
N PHE A 40 -1.99 -16.18 -4.01
CA PHE A 40 -1.43 -15.20 -4.93
C PHE A 40 -2.48 -14.17 -5.37
N MET A 41 -3.72 -14.61 -5.65
CA MET A 41 -4.82 -13.69 -5.98
C MET A 41 -5.21 -12.76 -4.82
N THR A 42 -5.22 -13.28 -3.59
CA THR A 42 -5.43 -12.46 -2.39
C THR A 42 -4.33 -11.40 -2.24
N LEU A 43 -3.09 -11.79 -2.53
CA LEU A 43 -1.94 -10.90 -2.47
C LEU A 43 -2.03 -9.80 -3.55
N MET A 44 -2.40 -10.13 -4.78
CA MET A 44 -2.62 -9.15 -5.85
C MET A 44 -3.75 -8.17 -5.52
N THR A 45 -4.83 -8.66 -4.90
CA THR A 45 -5.93 -7.81 -4.42
C THR A 45 -5.44 -6.83 -3.34
N SER A 46 -4.61 -7.30 -2.42
CA SER A 46 -4.00 -6.46 -1.38
C SER A 46 -3.07 -5.40 -1.99
N GLN A 47 -2.27 -5.78 -2.99
CA GLN A 47 -1.39 -4.87 -3.72
C GLN A 47 -2.20 -3.77 -4.44
N TRP A 48 -3.34 -4.12 -5.04
CA TRP A 48 -4.24 -3.13 -5.65
C TRP A 48 -4.83 -2.17 -4.60
N GLY A 49 -5.24 -2.67 -3.44
CA GLY A 49 -5.69 -1.85 -2.32
C GLY A 49 -4.64 -0.83 -1.87
N LEU A 50 -3.35 -1.21 -1.85
CA LEU A 50 -2.26 -0.26 -1.58
C LEU A 50 -2.14 0.82 -2.64
N VAL A 51 -2.25 0.47 -3.93
CA VAL A 51 -2.23 1.45 -5.03
C VAL A 51 -3.34 2.49 -4.85
N GLN A 52 -4.55 2.04 -4.52
CA GLN A 52 -5.68 2.93 -4.24
C GLN A 52 -5.42 3.86 -3.05
N GLN A 53 -4.80 3.36 -1.98
CA GLN A 53 -4.43 4.17 -0.82
C GLN A 53 -3.39 5.24 -1.17
N VAL A 54 -2.36 4.90 -1.95
CA VAL A 54 -1.36 5.85 -2.44
C VAL A 54 -2.00 6.93 -3.31
N MET A 55 -2.87 6.52 -4.25
CA MET A 55 -3.59 7.46 -5.12
C MET A 55 -4.45 8.43 -4.31
N LYS A 56 -5.18 7.94 -3.32
CA LYS A 56 -5.97 8.77 -2.41
C LYS A 56 -5.08 9.75 -1.65
N LEU A 57 -3.98 9.27 -1.08
CA LEU A 57 -3.05 10.09 -0.31
C LEU A 57 -2.46 11.25 -1.14
N ASN A 58 -2.09 10.96 -2.39
CA ASN A 58 -1.61 11.97 -3.34
C ASN A 58 -2.71 12.95 -3.75
N THR A 59 -3.94 12.48 -3.90
CA THR A 59 -5.10 13.32 -4.19
C THR A 59 -5.39 14.28 -3.04
N ASP A 60 -5.39 13.78 -1.81
CA ASP A 60 -5.57 14.58 -0.59
C ASP A 60 -4.47 15.63 -0.43
N LEU A 61 -3.24 15.32 -0.86
CA LEU A 61 -2.12 16.27 -0.94
C LEU A 61 -2.36 17.37 -1.97
N MET A 62 -2.68 16.99 -3.21
CA MET A 62 -2.92 17.95 -4.31
C MET A 62 -4.10 18.88 -4.02
N MET A 63 -5.14 18.39 -3.37
CA MET A 63 -6.34 19.14 -3.03
C MET A 63 -6.15 20.07 -1.81
N GLY A 64 -4.96 20.12 -1.20
CA GLY A 64 -4.70 20.94 -0.03
C GLY A 64 -5.49 20.51 1.22
N VAL A 65 -6.07 19.30 1.21
CA VAL A 65 -6.76 18.71 2.39
C VAL A 65 -5.74 18.38 3.50
N MET A 66 -4.45 18.43 3.18
CA MET A 66 -3.38 18.62 4.13
C MET A 66 -3.11 20.10 4.38
N ALA A 67 -3.70 20.63 5.45
CA ALA A 67 -3.29 21.92 5.98
C ALA A 67 -1.91 21.75 6.66
N PRO A 68 -0.89 22.55 6.32
CA PRO A 68 0.27 22.67 7.20
C PRO A 68 -0.23 23.10 8.59
N PRO A 69 0.43 22.67 9.68
CA PRO A 69 0.08 23.16 11.01
C PRO A 69 0.09 24.69 10.95
N LYS A 70 -1.00 25.33 11.39
CA LYS A 70 -1.05 26.79 11.52
C LYS A 70 0.14 27.17 12.40
N MET A 71 1.07 27.94 11.84
CA MET A 71 2.17 28.56 12.58
C MET A 71 1.60 29.47 13.68
#